data_AF-A0A9D3C2A1-F1
#
_entry.id   AF-A0A9D3C2A1-F1
#
_cell.length_a   1.000
_cell.length_b   1.000
_cell.length_c   1.000
_cell.angle_alpha   90.00
_cell.angle_beta   90.00
_cell.angle_gamma   90.00
#
_symmetry.space_group_name_H-M   'P 1'
#
loop_
_entity.id
_entity.type
_entity.pdbx_description
1 polymer ?
#
loop_
_entity_poly.entity_id
_entity_poly.type
_entity_poly.pdbx_seq_one_letter_code
_entity_poly.pdbx_strand_id
1 'polypeptide(L)'
;MSDNDDIEVDSDADKRAHHNALERKRRDHIKDSFHSLRDSVPSLQGEKASRAQILDKATEYIQYMRRKNHTHQQDIDDLKRQNALLEQQGSPAVGLFTTQILLDPGRKHDVMFYSFVLGLHNIS
;
A
#
# COMPACT_ATOMS: atom_id res chain seq x y z
N MET A 1 0.98 -18.90 -67.34
CA MET A 1 0.06 -18.41 -66.30
C MET A 1 0.56 -17.05 -65.88
N SER A 2 -0.25 -15.99 -66.09
CA SER A 2 0.10 -14.67 -65.57
C SER A 2 -0.55 -14.56 -64.19
N ASP A 3 0.28 -14.56 -63.16
CA ASP A 3 -0.11 -14.12 -61.81
C ASP A 3 -0.46 -12.64 -61.94
N ASN A 4 -1.75 -12.38 -62.17
CA ASN A 4 -2.31 -11.06 -62.15
C ASN A 4 -2.57 -10.76 -60.68
N ASP A 5 -1.51 -10.37 -59.97
CA ASP A 5 -1.63 -9.79 -58.63
C ASP A 5 -2.60 -8.61 -58.76
N ASP A 6 -3.79 -8.78 -58.20
CA ASP A 6 -4.76 -7.72 -57.99
C ASP A 6 -4.08 -6.66 -57.11
N ILE A 7 -3.41 -5.71 -57.77
CA ILE A 7 -2.99 -4.45 -57.15
C ILE A 7 -4.31 -3.75 -56.84
N GLU A 8 -4.84 -3.97 -55.64
CA GLU A 8 -5.88 -3.17 -55.04
C GLU A 8 -5.39 -1.72 -55.03
N VAL A 9 -5.75 -0.97 -56.07
CA VAL A 9 -5.58 0.48 -56.12
C VAL A 9 -6.62 1.05 -55.16
N ASP A 10 -6.27 1.05 -53.87
CA ASP A 10 -7.10 1.62 -52.81
C ASP A 10 -7.45 3.06 -53.19
N SER A 11 -8.73 3.30 -53.47
CA SER A 11 -9.17 4.61 -53.95
C SER A 11 -8.94 5.65 -52.87
N ASP A 12 -8.84 6.93 -53.25
CA ASP A 12 -8.74 8.01 -52.24
C ASP A 12 -9.95 8.05 -51.29
N ALA A 13 -11.07 7.44 -51.67
CA ALA A 13 -12.22 7.24 -50.79
C ALA A 13 -11.94 6.16 -49.73
N ASP A 14 -11.34 5.05 -50.13
CA ASP A 14 -11.04 3.92 -49.25
C ASP A 14 -9.93 4.27 -48.24
N LYS A 15 -8.87 4.95 -48.66
CA LYS A 15 -7.84 5.50 -47.76
C LYS A 15 -8.44 6.42 -46.70
N ARG A 16 -9.37 7.30 -47.10
CA ARG A 16 -10.08 8.20 -46.18
C ARG A 16 -11.00 7.42 -45.23
N ALA A 17 -11.71 6.41 -45.73
CA ALA A 17 -12.57 5.56 -44.92
C ALA A 17 -11.78 4.79 -43.86
N HIS A 18 -10.65 4.19 -44.26
CA HIS A 18 -9.74 3.47 -43.38
C HIS A 18 -9.13 4.40 -42.31
N HIS A 19 -8.63 5.58 -42.70
CA HIS A 19 -8.13 6.58 -41.75
C HIS A 19 -9.20 6.98 -40.71
N ASN A 20 -10.43 7.24 -41.16
CA ASN A 20 -11.55 7.57 -40.28
C ASN A 20 -11.92 6.42 -39.32
N ALA A 21 -11.79 5.17 -39.77
CA ALA A 21 -12.02 4.00 -38.94
C ALA A 21 -10.95 3.87 -37.84
N LEU A 22 -9.67 4.03 -38.19
CA LEU A 22 -8.58 3.99 -37.22
C LEU A 22 -8.70 5.11 -36.18
N GLU A 23 -9.05 6.31 -36.60
CA GLU A 23 -9.23 7.44 -35.69
C GLU A 23 -10.43 7.25 -34.75
N ARG A 24 -11.54 6.64 -35.22
CA ARG A 24 -12.64 6.23 -34.33
C ARG A 24 -12.15 5.26 -33.24
N LYS A 25 -11.45 4.19 -33.63
CA LYS A 25 -10.89 3.21 -32.70
C LYS A 25 -9.96 3.87 -31.67
N ARG A 26 -9.11 4.81 -32.11
CA ARG A 26 -8.24 5.59 -31.21
C ARG A 26 -9.04 6.40 -30.19
N ARG A 27 -10.11 7.08 -30.62
CA ARG A 27 -10.98 7.85 -29.71
C ARG A 27 -11.73 6.97 -28.72
N ASP A 28 -12.15 5.77 -29.14
CA ASP A 28 -12.80 4.80 -28.25
C ASP A 28 -11.84 4.34 -27.14
N HIS A 29 -10.60 4.00 -27.49
CA HIS A 29 -9.58 3.66 -26.49
C HIS A 29 -9.30 4.79 -25.49
N ILE A 30 -9.27 6.05 -25.96
CA ILE A 30 -9.12 7.22 -25.08
C ILE A 30 -10.34 7.36 -24.17
N LYS A 31 -11.53 7.19 -24.73
CA LYS A 31 -12.77 7.22 -23.96
C LYS A 31 -12.73 6.18 -22.85
N ASP A 32 -12.31 4.95 -23.13
CA ASP A 32 -12.18 3.88 -22.13
C ASP A 32 -11.16 4.25 -21.05
N SER A 33 -10.01 4.80 -21.44
CA SER A 33 -8.99 5.29 -20.50
C SER A 33 -9.54 6.36 -19.54
N PHE A 34 -10.40 7.26 -20.03
CA PHE A 34 -11.08 8.25 -19.17
C PHE A 34 -12.08 7.60 -18.20
N HIS A 35 -12.77 6.53 -18.59
CA HIS A 35 -13.65 5.78 -17.68
C HIS A 35 -12.83 5.12 -16.58
N SER A 36 -11.74 4.42 -16.93
CA SER A 36 -10.85 3.80 -15.94
C SER A 36 -10.25 4.82 -14.98
N LEU A 37 -9.85 6.00 -15.48
CA LEU A 37 -9.32 7.08 -14.64
C LEU A 37 -10.39 7.60 -13.67
N ARG A 38 -11.61 7.87 -14.15
CA ARG A 38 -12.73 8.31 -13.30
C ARG A 38 -12.99 7.31 -12.18
N ASP A 39 -13.07 6.02 -12.52
CA ASP A 39 -13.39 4.97 -11.57
C ASP A 39 -12.27 4.75 -10.53
N SER A 40 -11.04 5.18 -10.82
CA SER A 40 -9.91 5.14 -9.89
C SER A 40 -9.87 6.33 -8.90
N VAL A 41 -10.69 7.35 -9.11
CA VAL A 41 -10.76 8.55 -8.26
C VAL A 41 -12.01 8.45 -7.37
N PRO A 42 -11.88 8.24 -6.04
CA PRO A 42 -13.01 7.96 -5.16
C PRO A 42 -14.14 8.99 -5.21
N SER A 43 -13.82 10.27 -5.38
CA SER A 43 -14.81 11.35 -5.45
C SER A 43 -15.59 11.41 -6.76
N LEU A 44 -15.24 10.61 -7.76
CA LEU A 44 -15.89 10.58 -9.07
C LEU A 44 -16.60 9.26 -9.37
N GLN A 45 -16.48 8.27 -8.49
CA GLN A 45 -17.09 6.96 -8.69
C GLN A 45 -18.61 7.09 -8.71
N GLY A 46 -19.24 6.50 -9.73
CA GLY A 46 -20.71 6.52 -9.89
C GLY A 46 -21.29 7.85 -10.38
N GLU A 47 -20.46 8.89 -10.58
CA GLU A 47 -20.91 10.20 -11.04
C GLU A 47 -20.67 10.44 -12.54
N LYS A 48 -21.52 11.28 -13.15
CA LYS A 48 -21.27 11.80 -14.49
C LYS A 48 -20.30 12.98 -14.38
N ALA A 49 -19.04 12.75 -14.75
CA ALA A 49 -17.99 13.77 -14.75
C ALA A 49 -17.52 14.09 -16.19
N SER A 50 -17.29 15.37 -16.48
CA SER A 50 -16.65 15.79 -17.74
C SER A 50 -15.17 15.40 -17.77
N ARG A 51 -14.56 15.38 -18.97
CA ARG A 51 -13.12 15.10 -19.12
C ARG A 51 -12.25 16.07 -18.31
N ALA A 52 -12.60 17.35 -18.28
CA ALA A 52 -11.87 18.35 -17.49
C ALA A 52 -11.94 18.02 -15.99
N GLN A 53 -13.14 17.78 -15.47
CA GLN A 53 -13.33 17.40 -14.06
C GLN A 53 -12.58 16.11 -13.69
N ILE A 54 -12.54 15.12 -14.59
CA ILE A 54 -11.78 13.89 -14.36
C ILE A 54 -10.30 14.19 -14.18
N LEU A 55 -9.71 15.05 -15.02
CA LEU A 55 -8.30 15.42 -14.93
C LEU A 55 -7.99 16.25 -13.68
N ASP A 56 -8.87 17.21 -13.36
CA ASP A 56 -8.72 18.07 -12.18
C ASP A 56 -8.78 17.24 -10.89
N LYS A 57 -9.81 16.40 -10.73
CA LYS A 57 -9.97 15.55 -9.55
C LYS A 57 -8.92 14.44 -9.46
N ALA A 58 -8.47 13.88 -10.57
CA ALA A 58 -7.34 12.96 -10.56
C ALA A 58 -6.07 13.64 -10.04
N THR A 59 -5.81 14.88 -10.48
CA THR A 59 -4.65 15.66 -10.04
C THR A 59 -4.73 15.99 -8.56
N GLU A 60 -5.89 16.48 -8.08
CA GLU A 60 -6.15 16.71 -6.66
C GLU A 60 -5.93 15.44 -5.83
N TYR A 61 -6.46 14.31 -6.31
CA TYR A 61 -6.37 13.03 -5.60
C TYR A 61 -4.94 12.51 -5.51
N ILE A 62 -4.15 12.61 -6.58
CA ILE A 62 -2.72 12.26 -6.57
C ILE A 62 -1.96 13.10 -5.53
N GLN A 63 -2.19 14.41 -5.51
CA GLN A 63 -1.54 15.31 -4.54
C GLN A 63 -1.95 15.00 -3.09
N TYR A 64 -3.23 14.69 -2.88
CA TYR A 64 -3.74 14.26 -1.59
C TYR A 64 -3.08 12.95 -1.13
N MET A 65 -3.05 11.93 -1.98
CA MET A 65 -2.46 10.63 -1.65
C MET A 65 -0.96 10.72 -1.39
N ARG A 66 -0.23 11.58 -2.12
CA ARG A 66 1.20 11.83 -1.84
C ARG A 66 1.42 12.39 -0.42
N ARG A 67 0.62 13.39 -0.02
CA ARG A 67 0.69 13.96 1.34
C ARG A 67 0.32 12.93 2.40
N LYS A 68 -0.77 12.19 2.19
CA LYS A 68 -1.24 11.16 3.11
C LYS A 68 -0.20 10.06 3.31
N ASN A 69 0.40 9.55 2.23
CA ASN A 69 1.45 8.54 2.32
C ASN A 69 2.70 9.06 3.03
N HIS A 70 3.06 10.33 2.85
CA HIS A 70 4.19 10.94 3.55
C HIS A 70 3.95 11.00 5.07
N THR A 71 2.76 11.46 5.49
CA THR A 71 2.39 11.47 6.92
C THR A 71 2.40 10.06 7.49
N HIS A 72 1.81 9.07 6.81
CA HIS A 72 1.86 7.68 7.29
C HIS A 72 3.28 7.13 7.39
N GLN A 73 4.18 7.50 6.48
CA GLN A 73 5.58 7.10 6.58
C GLN A 73 6.26 7.72 7.81
N GLN A 74 5.98 8.99 8.12
CA GLN A 74 6.45 9.63 9.34
C GLN A 74 5.92 8.93 10.59
N ASP A 75 4.62 8.61 10.64
CA ASP A 75 4.01 7.88 11.75
C ASP A 75 4.67 6.51 11.96
N ILE A 76 4.95 5.78 10.87
CA ILE A 76 5.65 4.49 10.92
C ILE A 76 7.06 4.65 11.50
N ASP A 77 7.80 5.68 11.08
CA ASP A 77 9.17 5.91 11.53
C ASP A 77 9.22 6.36 13.00
N ASP A 78 8.23 7.14 13.44
CA ASP A 78 8.07 7.56 14.84
C ASP A 78 7.74 6.37 15.74
N LEU A 79 6.78 5.52 15.33
CA LEU A 79 6.42 4.31 16.07
C LEU A 79 7.60 3.32 16.16
N LYS A 80 8.38 3.17 15.09
CA LYS A 80 9.60 2.34 15.11
C LYS A 80 10.62 2.87 16.11
N ARG A 81 10.83 4.19 16.16
CA ARG A 81 11.74 4.81 17.16
C ARG A 81 11.25 4.59 18.58
N GLN A 82 9.95 4.76 18.83
CA GLN A 82 9.36 4.51 20.14
C GLN A 82 9.51 3.05 20.58
N ASN A 83 9.23 2.10 19.68
CA ASN A 83 9.40 0.67 19.96
C ASN A 83 10.86 0.33 20.29
N ALA A 84 11.83 0.84 19.54
CA ALA A 84 13.24 0.61 19.82
C ALA A 84 13.66 1.13 21.21
N LEU A 85 13.16 2.29 21.63
CA LEU A 85 13.41 2.84 22.96
C LEU A 85 12.77 2.01 24.08
N LEU A 86 11.58 1.45 23.84
CA LEU A 86 10.89 0.59 24.80
C LEU A 86 11.56 -0.79 24.91
N GLU A 87 12.01 -1.37 23.80
CA GLU A 87 12.77 -2.62 23.79
C GLU A 87 14.09 -2.49 24.56
N GLN A 88 14.78 -1.35 24.42
CA GLN A 88 15.98 -1.04 25.20
C GLN A 88 15.69 -0.96 26.71
N GLN A 89 14.53 -0.45 27.10
CA GLN A 89 14.11 -0.40 28.52
C GLN A 89 13.65 -1.77 29.04
N GLY A 90 13.15 -2.64 28.15
CA GLY A 90 12.66 -3.98 28.48
C GLY A 90 13.73 -5.06 28.68
N SER A 91 15.01 -4.80 28.43
CA SER A 91 16.10 -5.78 28.58
C SER A 91 17.40 -5.08 29.02
N PRO A 92 17.73 -5.06 30.33
CA PRO A 92 18.40 -6.21 30.97
C PRO A 92 18.02 -6.46 32.45
N ALA A 93 17.04 -5.75 33.02
CA ALA A 93 16.80 -5.79 34.47
C ALA A 93 16.22 -7.12 34.97
N VAL A 94 15.36 -7.79 34.18
CA VAL A 94 14.76 -9.07 34.58
C VAL A 94 15.77 -10.23 34.51
N GLY A 95 16.72 -10.18 33.58
CA GLY A 95 17.77 -11.21 33.45
C GLY A 95 18.89 -11.08 34.48
N LEU A 96 19.20 -9.86 34.93
CA LEU A 96 20.23 -9.63 35.94
C LEU A 96 19.75 -9.98 37.36
N PHE A 97 18.46 -9.77 37.67
CA PHE A 97 17.90 -10.18 38.96
C PHE A 97 17.78 -11.71 39.11
N THR A 98 17.46 -12.44 38.03
CA THR A 98 17.37 -13.92 38.07
C THR A 98 18.74 -14.59 38.14
N THR A 99 19.74 -14.06 37.44
CA THR A 99 21.10 -14.61 37.46
C THR A 99 21.83 -14.34 38.78
N GLN A 100 21.59 -13.21 39.44
CA GLN A 100 22.24 -12.89 40.71
C GLN A 100 21.72 -13.75 41.88
N ILE A 101 20.49 -14.27 41.81
CA ILE A 101 19.90 -15.15 42.84
C ILE A 101 20.40 -16.60 42.70
N LEU A 102 20.79 -17.05 41.49
CA LEU A 102 21.16 -18.44 41.22
C LEU A 102 22.64 -18.78 41.54
N LEU A 103 23.53 -17.79 41.69
CA LEU A 103 24.97 -18.01 41.89
C LEU A 103 25.47 -18.00 43.34
N ASP A 104 24.59 -17.91 44.35
CA ASP A 104 25.01 -17.87 45.76
C ASP A 104 24.54 -19.12 46.54
N PRO A 105 25.32 -20.22 46.58
CA PRO A 105 24.96 -21.44 47.30
C PRO A 105 24.98 -21.29 48.84
N GLY A 106 25.28 -20.10 49.37
CA GLY A 106 25.42 -19.85 50.82
C GLY A 106 24.30 -19.02 51.45
N ARG A 107 23.42 -18.38 50.68
CA ARG A 107 22.37 -17.52 51.23
C ARG A 107 21.15 -18.35 51.58
N LYS A 108 21.04 -18.72 52.86
CA LYS A 108 19.92 -19.45 53.48
C LYS A 108 18.62 -19.10 52.77
N HIS A 109 18.09 -20.10 52.05
CA HIS A 109 16.80 -20.06 51.39
C HIS A 109 15.74 -19.65 52.42
N ASP A 110 15.36 -18.38 52.43
CA ASP A 110 14.21 -17.96 53.21
C ASP A 110 12.98 -18.52 52.49
N VAL A 111 12.39 -19.52 53.13
CA VAL A 111 11.31 -20.40 52.64
C VAL A 111 10.09 -19.60 52.14
N MET A 112 10.04 -18.31 52.47
CA MET A 112 9.00 -17.36 52.09
C MET A 112 8.98 -17.03 50.58
N PHE A 113 10.08 -17.21 49.85
CA PHE A 113 10.13 -16.82 48.42
C PHE A 113 9.64 -17.92 47.45
N TYR A 114 9.79 -19.19 47.80
CA TYR A 114 9.29 -20.31 46.96
C TYR A 114 7.75 -20.35 46.91
N SER A 115 7.06 -19.87 47.95
CA SER A 115 5.60 -19.79 47.95
C SER A 115 5.05 -18.70 47.03
N PHE A 116 5.81 -17.62 46.76
CA PHE A 116 5.37 -16.56 45.86
C PHE A 116 5.49 -16.96 44.38
N VAL A 117 6.51 -17.76 44.03
CA VAL A 117 6.74 -18.20 42.64
C VAL A 117 5.81 -19.35 42.23
N LEU A 118 5.42 -20.23 43.16
CA LEU A 118 4.44 -21.30 42.88
C LEU A 118 2.97 -20.85 43.03
N GLY A 119 2.71 -19.74 43.73
CA GLY A 119 1.35 -19.21 43.96
C GLY A 119 0.69 -18.53 42.76
N LEU A 120 1.42 -18.22 41.68
CA LEU A 120 0.86 -17.58 40.49
C LEU A 120 0.24 -18.56 39.46
N HIS A 121 0.26 -19.87 39.74
CA HIS A 121 -0.44 -20.87 38.92
C HIS A 121 -1.74 -21.42 39.57
N ASN A 122 -2.29 -20.75 40.58
CA ASN A 122 -3.57 -21.18 41.17
C ASN A 122 -4.43 -19.99 41.64
N ILE A 123 -4.77 -19.10 40.71
CA ILE A 123 -5.92 -18.22 40.83
C ILE A 123 -6.83 -18.51 39.62
N SER A 124 -8.05 -18.89 39.95
CA SER A 124 -9.20 -19.15 39.08
C SER A 124 -9.56 -17.97 38.16
#